data_AF-A0A254SQG0-F1
#
_entry.id   AF-A0A254SQG0-F1
#
_cell.length_a   1.000
_cell.length_b   1.000
_cell.length_c   1.000
_cell.angle_alpha   90.00
_cell.angle_beta   90.00
_cell.angle_gamma   90.00
#
_symmetry.space_group_name_H-M   'P 1'
#
loop_
_entity.id
_entity.type
_entity.pdbx_description
1 polymer ?
#
loop_
_entity_poly.entity_id
_entity_poly.type
_entity_poly.pdbx_seq_one_letter_code
_entity_poly.pdbx_strand_id
1 'polypeptide(L)'
;MRKVFLRYTMLLAALALSACGGDDRIVETGSPVGSPEDDYFDEDLNLDDAPYDMGTCTGNSFPKQSLVMNDGSYYRCIEGLWFKMERSSSSKKAKSSSSSKKHASSSSAEESSTPGESSSSEDVISSSSESLPESSSSEETSSSSRVVIDLTQEYDCLEYSCVYKGFLNKKMLGSGLYGQFLDSRDGQVYRTVKIGSQTWMAQNLNYISAKSRCYLDEPTACYTYGRLYYQEEALTVCPVGWHLPSGKEWDVLEDFVALELGDSTEVGNSLKSVSTWTGEIGSDLYGFSGLSSRYFGNVDVCGGAHGVYWTSNDYEYRCLLNDRSDLYSYWEAYSVDWGMSVRCILDD
;
A
#
# COMPACT_ATOMS: atom_id res chain seq x y z
N MET A 1 56.82 12.14 14.30
CA MET A 1 56.61 11.32 13.10
C MET A 1 55.66 12.07 12.15
N ARG A 2 55.82 11.96 10.83
CA ARG A 2 55.04 12.76 9.85
C ARG A 2 53.74 12.05 9.47
N LYS A 3 52.63 12.79 9.38
CA LYS A 3 51.40 12.33 8.70
C LYS A 3 51.58 12.50 7.19
N VAL A 4 51.04 11.58 6.40
CA VAL A 4 51.01 11.66 4.93
C VAL A 4 49.57 11.90 4.48
N PHE A 5 49.35 12.94 3.70
CA PHE A 5 48.14 13.14 2.92
C PHE A 5 48.46 12.83 1.45
N LEU A 6 47.73 11.90 0.85
CA LEU A 6 47.70 11.75 -0.61
C LEU A 6 46.56 12.62 -1.16
N ARG A 7 46.88 13.49 -2.13
CA ARG A 7 45.91 14.09 -3.03
C ARG A 7 46.26 13.63 -4.44
N TYR A 8 45.31 13.00 -5.13
CA TYR A 8 45.41 12.74 -6.56
C TYR A 8 44.50 13.71 -7.31
N THR A 9 45.06 14.42 -8.29
CA THR A 9 44.35 15.38 -9.15
C THR A 9 43.93 14.70 -10.44
N MET A 10 42.64 14.75 -10.78
CA MET A 10 42.18 14.36 -12.11
C MET A 10 42.65 15.38 -13.16
N LEU A 11 43.09 14.90 -14.32
CA LEU A 11 43.29 15.74 -15.50
C LEU A 11 41.97 15.84 -16.28
N LEU A 12 41.59 17.06 -16.64
CA LEU A 12 40.63 17.33 -17.71
C LEU A 12 41.42 17.58 -19.01
N ALA A 13 41.22 16.73 -20.01
CA ALA A 13 41.78 16.90 -21.35
C ALA A 13 40.71 17.49 -22.27
N ALA A 14 40.89 18.75 -22.70
CA ALA A 14 40.06 19.38 -23.72
C ALA A 14 40.68 19.17 -25.11
N LEU A 15 39.86 18.78 -26.08
CA LEU A 15 40.21 18.77 -27.51
C LEU A 15 39.09 19.42 -28.31
N ALA A 16 39.47 20.37 -29.16
CA ALA A 16 38.65 21.07 -30.13
C ALA A 16 39.48 21.27 -31.41
N LEU A 17 38.87 21.85 -32.46
CA LEU A 17 39.25 21.87 -33.90
C LEU A 17 38.54 20.76 -34.69
N SER A 18 38.04 20.99 -35.91
CA SER A 18 37.90 22.24 -36.69
C SER A 18 36.84 22.07 -37.81
N ALA A 19 36.34 23.16 -38.39
CA ALA A 19 35.18 23.16 -39.31
C ALA A 19 35.51 23.46 -40.79
N CYS A 20 34.64 22.96 -41.69
CA CYS A 20 34.22 23.40 -43.04
C CYS A 20 33.12 22.39 -43.47
N GLY A 21 31.99 22.70 -44.13
CA GLY A 21 31.71 23.59 -45.27
C GLY A 21 31.53 22.71 -46.53
N GLY A 22 30.45 22.76 -47.35
CA GLY A 22 29.22 23.57 -47.34
C GLY A 22 28.09 22.91 -48.18
N ASP A 23 27.07 23.67 -48.61
CA ASP A 23 25.85 23.17 -49.29
C ASP A 23 26.07 22.49 -50.67
N ASP A 24 25.14 21.59 -51.05
CA ASP A 24 24.32 21.83 -52.25
C ASP A 24 22.97 21.05 -52.24
N ARG A 25 22.05 21.39 -53.15
CA ARG A 25 20.65 20.89 -53.24
C ARG A 25 20.43 19.87 -54.37
N ILE A 26 19.34 19.10 -54.30
CA ILE A 26 18.26 19.02 -55.35
C ILE A 26 17.10 18.09 -54.90
N VAL A 27 15.95 18.20 -55.58
CA VAL A 27 14.66 17.52 -55.31
C VAL A 27 14.24 16.68 -56.51
N GLU A 28 13.60 15.51 -56.27
CA GLU A 28 12.50 14.88 -57.05
C GLU A 28 12.13 13.56 -56.31
N THR A 29 10.97 13.42 -55.65
CA THR A 29 9.60 13.15 -56.15
C THR A 29 9.46 11.90 -57.03
N GLY A 30 8.81 10.85 -56.51
CA GLY A 30 8.57 9.60 -57.26
C GLY A 30 7.63 8.61 -56.56
N SER A 31 6.32 8.80 -56.72
CA SER A 31 5.30 7.76 -56.52
C SER A 31 4.33 7.81 -57.70
N PRO A 32 3.79 6.67 -58.17
CA PRO A 32 2.41 6.39 -57.79
C PRO A 32 2.04 4.90 -57.59
N VAL A 33 1.09 4.71 -56.67
CA VAL A 33 -0.08 3.79 -56.71
C VAL A 33 -0.10 2.65 -57.74
N GLY A 34 -0.31 1.42 -57.25
CA GLY A 34 -0.78 0.26 -58.04
C GLY A 34 -1.38 -0.85 -57.18
N SER A 35 -2.69 -1.11 -57.34
CA SER A 35 -3.49 -2.18 -56.72
C SER A 35 -4.90 -2.19 -57.37
N PRO A 36 -5.74 -3.24 -57.26
CA PRO A 36 -5.60 -4.50 -56.52
C PRO A 36 -5.78 -5.74 -57.45
N GLU A 37 -6.50 -6.76 -56.99
CA GLU A 37 -6.93 -8.02 -57.67
C GLU A 37 -5.84 -9.12 -57.83
N ASP A 38 -6.08 -10.41 -57.55
CA ASP A 38 -7.00 -11.08 -56.60
C ASP A 38 -6.57 -12.56 -56.41
N ASP A 39 -7.20 -13.27 -55.44
CA ASP A 39 -7.24 -14.74 -55.23
C ASP A 39 -5.95 -15.59 -55.25
N TYR A 40 -5.56 -16.09 -54.06
CA TYR A 40 -5.49 -17.54 -53.86
C TYR A 40 -5.87 -17.93 -52.43
N PHE A 41 -6.83 -18.85 -52.30
CA PHE A 41 -7.19 -19.53 -51.06
C PHE A 41 -6.39 -20.85 -50.98
N ASP A 42 -5.85 -21.17 -49.81
CA ASP A 42 -5.59 -22.55 -49.39
C ASP A 42 -5.84 -22.62 -47.87
N GLU A 43 -6.36 -23.76 -47.41
CA GLU A 43 -6.97 -23.91 -46.08
C GLU A 43 -6.00 -24.50 -45.02
N ASP A 44 -6.55 -24.90 -43.86
CA ASP A 44 -5.93 -25.74 -42.83
C ASP A 44 -4.74 -25.17 -42.02
N LEU A 45 -5.03 -24.16 -41.19
CA LEU A 45 -4.42 -24.05 -39.86
C LEU A 45 -5.50 -24.15 -38.77
N ASN A 46 -5.35 -25.17 -37.91
CA ASN A 46 -6.32 -25.64 -36.92
C ASN A 46 -6.93 -24.51 -36.07
N LEU A 47 -8.26 -24.53 -35.92
CA LEU A 47 -9.04 -23.46 -35.26
C LEU A 47 -9.53 -23.84 -33.84
N ASP A 48 -8.68 -24.53 -33.07
CA ASP A 48 -8.87 -24.78 -31.64
C ASP A 48 -7.62 -24.28 -30.87
N ASP A 49 -7.82 -23.86 -29.61
CA ASP A 49 -6.80 -23.34 -28.69
C ASP A 49 -6.03 -22.04 -29.08
N ALA A 50 -6.66 -21.15 -29.86
CA ALA A 50 -6.24 -19.75 -29.93
C ALA A 50 -6.82 -18.95 -28.73
N PRO A 51 -6.02 -18.29 -27.88
CA PRO A 51 -6.55 -17.44 -26.82
C PRO A 51 -7.25 -16.22 -27.43
N TYR A 52 -8.48 -15.92 -26.98
CA TYR A 52 -9.27 -14.80 -27.47
C TYR A 52 -8.51 -13.47 -27.40
N ASP A 53 -8.13 -12.91 -28.56
CA ASP A 53 -7.57 -11.56 -28.64
C ASP A 53 -8.65 -10.55 -28.27
N MET A 54 -8.52 -9.97 -27.08
CA MET A 54 -9.42 -8.93 -26.55
C MET A 54 -9.10 -7.54 -27.13
N GLY A 55 -8.09 -7.43 -28.00
CA GLY A 55 -7.62 -6.17 -28.58
C GLY A 55 -6.88 -5.27 -27.59
N THR A 56 -6.23 -4.23 -28.10
CA THR A 56 -5.42 -3.31 -27.28
C THR A 56 -6.27 -2.24 -26.58
N CYS A 57 -6.52 -2.44 -25.28
CA CYS A 57 -7.05 -1.42 -24.38
C CYS A 57 -6.14 -0.17 -24.41
N THR A 58 -6.72 1.02 -24.58
CA THR A 58 -5.97 2.28 -24.70
C THR A 58 -6.38 3.27 -23.60
N GLY A 59 -5.56 3.32 -22.53
CA GLY A 59 -5.89 3.94 -21.24
C GLY A 59 -6.13 5.45 -21.20
N ASN A 60 -6.03 6.17 -22.33
CA ASN A 60 -6.12 7.64 -22.40
C ASN A 60 -7.37 8.17 -23.14
N SER A 61 -8.42 7.36 -23.31
CA SER A 61 -9.69 7.80 -23.92
C SER A 61 -10.85 7.84 -22.93
N PHE A 62 -11.57 8.97 -22.91
CA PHE A 62 -12.94 9.06 -22.40
C PHE A 62 -13.91 8.91 -23.58
N PRO A 63 -15.01 8.14 -23.47
CA PRO A 63 -15.46 7.38 -22.30
C PRO A 63 -14.65 6.10 -22.05
N LYS A 64 -14.70 5.59 -20.81
CA LYS A 64 -13.99 4.38 -20.37
C LYS A 64 -14.39 3.17 -21.24
N GLN A 65 -13.42 2.51 -21.87
CA GLN A 65 -13.65 1.32 -22.69
C GLN A 65 -14.06 0.11 -21.81
N SER A 66 -15.02 -0.67 -22.29
CA SER A 66 -15.51 -1.88 -21.61
C SER A 66 -15.99 -2.91 -22.63
N LEU A 67 -15.69 -4.18 -22.39
CA LEU A 67 -15.97 -5.31 -23.27
C LEU A 67 -16.90 -6.31 -22.57
N VAL A 68 -17.79 -6.95 -23.32
CA VAL A 68 -18.56 -8.11 -22.86
C VAL A 68 -18.29 -9.26 -23.83
N MET A 69 -17.78 -10.36 -23.30
CA MET A 69 -17.46 -11.56 -24.07
C MET A 69 -18.69 -12.45 -24.28
N ASN A 70 -18.63 -13.37 -25.24
CA ASN A 70 -19.76 -14.23 -25.62
C ASN A 70 -20.20 -15.21 -24.50
N ASP A 71 -19.35 -15.49 -23.52
CA ASP A 71 -19.66 -16.23 -22.29
C ASP A 71 -20.45 -15.40 -21.26
N GLY A 72 -20.61 -14.09 -21.50
CA GLY A 72 -21.24 -13.14 -20.58
C GLY A 72 -20.28 -12.49 -19.58
N SER A 73 -18.98 -12.80 -19.63
CA SER A 73 -17.96 -12.14 -18.81
C SER A 73 -17.81 -10.67 -19.20
N TYR A 74 -17.77 -9.80 -18.18
CA TYR A 74 -17.61 -8.36 -18.35
C TYR A 74 -16.17 -7.95 -18.04
N TYR A 75 -15.59 -7.10 -18.89
CA TYR A 75 -14.21 -6.63 -18.77
C TYR A 75 -14.16 -5.09 -18.85
N ARG A 76 -13.28 -4.48 -18.06
CA ARG A 76 -13.05 -3.02 -18.07
C ARG A 76 -11.59 -2.72 -18.41
N CYS A 77 -11.38 -1.80 -19.34
CA CYS A 77 -10.07 -1.26 -19.69
C CYS A 77 -9.61 -0.28 -18.59
N ILE A 78 -8.43 -0.52 -18.02
CA ILE A 78 -7.78 0.33 -17.01
C ILE A 78 -6.29 0.41 -17.35
N GLU A 79 -5.77 1.63 -17.57
CA GLU A 79 -4.33 1.92 -17.80
C GLU A 79 -3.66 1.10 -18.93
N GLY A 80 -4.42 0.55 -19.87
CA GLY A 80 -3.90 -0.27 -20.98
C GLY A 80 -4.13 -1.78 -20.85
N LEU A 81 -4.71 -2.25 -19.73
CA LEU A 81 -5.01 -3.66 -19.47
C LEU A 81 -6.51 -3.92 -19.31
N TRP A 82 -6.94 -5.12 -19.69
CA TRP A 82 -8.31 -5.62 -19.50
C TRP A 82 -8.44 -6.35 -18.17
N PHE A 83 -9.36 -5.88 -17.31
CA PHE A 83 -9.67 -6.51 -16.03
C PHE A 83 -11.05 -7.16 -16.08
N LYS A 84 -11.14 -8.46 -15.76
CA LYS A 84 -12.43 -9.14 -15.57
C LYS A 84 -13.13 -8.55 -14.35
N MET A 85 -14.42 -8.28 -14.50
CA MET A 85 -15.25 -7.60 -13.51
C MET A 85 -16.31 -8.55 -12.97
N GLU A 86 -16.20 -8.92 -11.69
CA GLU A 86 -17.21 -9.77 -11.06
C GLU A 86 -18.56 -9.06 -10.92
N ARG A 87 -19.64 -9.79 -11.25
CA ARG A 87 -21.01 -9.26 -11.16
C ARG A 87 -21.49 -9.31 -9.71
N SER A 88 -21.38 -8.18 -9.01
CA SER A 88 -22.07 -8.00 -7.73
C SER A 88 -23.58 -8.22 -7.90
N SER A 89 -24.12 -9.21 -7.19
CA SER A 89 -25.47 -9.74 -7.39
C SER A 89 -26.57 -8.91 -6.70
N SER A 90 -26.54 -7.59 -6.88
CA SER A 90 -27.44 -6.62 -6.26
C SER A 90 -28.66 -6.23 -7.12
N SER A 91 -29.21 -7.19 -7.89
CA SER A 91 -30.36 -6.99 -8.79
C SER A 91 -31.72 -6.81 -8.09
N LYS A 92 -31.75 -6.15 -6.92
CA LYS A 92 -32.99 -5.75 -6.22
C LYS A 92 -33.58 -4.47 -6.81
N LYS A 93 -34.24 -4.69 -7.95
CA LYS A 93 -35.15 -3.82 -8.70
C LYS A 93 -35.82 -2.73 -7.83
N ALA A 94 -35.33 -1.50 -7.91
CA ALA A 94 -35.97 -0.35 -7.28
C ALA A 94 -37.35 -0.09 -7.90
N LYS A 95 -38.42 -0.47 -7.20
CA LYS A 95 -39.78 -0.04 -7.54
C LYS A 95 -40.02 1.34 -6.95
N SER A 96 -40.40 2.28 -7.79
CA SER A 96 -40.92 3.58 -7.38
C SER A 96 -42.30 3.43 -6.74
N SER A 97 -42.49 4.08 -5.60
CA SER A 97 -43.81 4.41 -5.05
C SER A 97 -43.71 5.68 -4.21
N SER A 98 -44.08 6.81 -4.80
CA SER A 98 -44.17 8.09 -4.11
C SER A 98 -45.54 8.25 -3.44
N SER A 99 -45.54 8.70 -2.18
CA SER A 99 -46.78 9.15 -1.51
C SER A 99 -46.45 10.09 -0.35
N SER A 100 -46.42 11.40 -0.63
CA SER A 100 -46.15 12.44 0.36
C SER A 100 -47.40 12.78 1.19
N LYS A 101 -47.27 12.83 2.52
CA LYS A 101 -48.09 13.59 3.50
C LYS A 101 -47.63 13.25 4.94
N LYS A 102 -47.77 14.07 5.98
CA LYS A 102 -47.75 15.55 6.17
C LYS A 102 -48.07 15.83 7.65
N HIS A 103 -47.50 16.88 8.25
CA HIS A 103 -47.78 17.35 9.64
C HIS A 103 -47.34 16.35 10.76
N ALA A 104 -47.12 16.76 12.02
CA ALA A 104 -47.21 18.10 12.64
C ALA A 104 -46.04 18.36 13.63
N SER A 105 -45.95 19.60 14.13
CA SER A 105 -44.90 20.08 15.06
C SER A 105 -45.26 19.89 16.54
N SER A 106 -44.33 20.31 17.42
CA SER A 106 -44.50 20.63 18.86
C SER A 106 -44.66 19.45 19.84
N SER A 107 -44.34 19.59 21.13
CA SER A 107 -43.30 20.39 21.85
C SER A 107 -43.35 20.01 23.34
N SER A 108 -42.40 20.51 24.14
CA SER A 108 -42.44 20.53 25.62
C SER A 108 -42.23 19.14 26.27
N ALA A 109 -41.70 19.02 27.49
CA ALA A 109 -41.18 20.05 28.41
C ALA A 109 -39.87 19.55 29.08
N GLU A 110 -39.07 20.49 29.59
CA GLU A 110 -38.07 20.19 30.63
C GLU A 110 -38.77 20.13 32.00
N GLU A 111 -38.34 19.24 32.87
CA GLU A 111 -38.33 19.52 34.32
C GLU A 111 -37.22 18.70 35.00
N SER A 112 -36.66 19.22 36.10
CA SER A 112 -35.41 18.72 36.69
C SER A 112 -35.59 18.35 38.17
N SER A 113 -34.88 17.30 38.63
CA SER A 113 -34.55 17.12 40.05
C SER A 113 -33.46 16.06 40.28
N THR A 114 -32.35 16.50 40.86
CA THR A 114 -31.49 15.74 41.79
C THR A 114 -31.88 16.17 43.24
N PRO A 115 -31.27 15.75 44.37
CA PRO A 115 -30.02 14.97 44.55
C PRO A 115 -30.03 13.91 45.69
N GLY A 116 -28.84 13.35 45.96
CA GLY A 116 -28.49 12.62 47.21
C GLY A 116 -28.32 11.10 47.07
N GLU A 117 -27.44 10.41 47.80
CA GLU A 117 -26.33 10.82 48.71
C GLU A 117 -25.21 9.74 48.69
N SER A 118 -24.13 9.90 49.48
CA SER A 118 -22.84 9.20 49.33
C SER A 118 -22.45 8.21 50.46
N SER A 119 -21.74 7.13 50.12
CA SER A 119 -20.78 6.39 50.99
C SER A 119 -19.90 5.48 50.08
N SER A 120 -18.56 5.44 50.07
CA SER A 120 -17.53 5.08 51.10
C SER A 120 -17.70 3.68 51.72
N SER A 121 -16.66 2.84 51.91
CA SER A 121 -15.24 2.88 51.46
C SER A 121 -14.59 1.47 51.62
N GLU A 122 -13.28 1.35 51.38
CA GLU A 122 -12.45 0.12 51.52
C GLU A 122 -12.32 -0.39 52.97
N ASP A 123 -11.88 -1.65 53.18
CA ASP A 123 -10.73 -1.98 54.07
C ASP A 123 -10.21 -3.44 54.01
N VAL A 124 -9.13 -3.74 54.75
CA VAL A 124 -8.25 -4.95 54.72
C VAL A 124 -7.91 -5.39 56.18
N ILE A 125 -7.29 -6.50 56.65
CA ILE A 125 -6.47 -7.67 56.18
C ILE A 125 -6.88 -8.94 57.04
N SER A 126 -6.15 -10.02 57.44
CA SER A 126 -4.73 -10.48 57.41
C SER A 126 -4.59 -12.00 57.75
N SER A 127 -3.43 -12.61 57.40
CA SER A 127 -2.75 -13.74 58.11
C SER A 127 -3.42 -15.15 58.17
N SER A 128 -2.74 -16.31 58.26
CA SER A 128 -1.32 -16.71 58.49
C SER A 128 -0.98 -17.96 57.62
N SER A 129 0.22 -18.18 57.07
CA SER A 129 1.40 -18.89 57.65
C SER A 129 1.08 -20.28 58.24
N GLU A 130 1.74 -21.41 57.93
CA GLU A 130 2.97 -21.76 57.13
C GLU A 130 2.67 -22.96 56.17
N SER A 131 3.54 -23.82 55.59
CA SER A 131 5.00 -24.11 55.66
C SER A 131 5.52 -24.81 54.37
N LEU A 132 6.79 -25.26 54.34
CA LEU A 132 7.41 -26.07 53.24
C LEU A 132 7.17 -27.59 53.42
N PRO A 133 7.22 -28.39 52.32
CA PRO A 133 8.47 -29.09 51.95
C PRO A 133 8.83 -29.02 50.44
N GLU A 134 9.84 -29.79 50.03
CA GLU A 134 10.57 -29.66 48.76
C GLU A 134 9.97 -30.40 47.53
N SER A 135 10.44 -29.96 46.35
CA SER A 135 10.60 -30.75 45.12
C SER A 135 9.36 -31.30 44.37
N SER A 136 9.08 -30.71 43.21
CA SER A 136 9.13 -31.45 41.94
C SER A 136 9.37 -30.48 40.79
N SER A 137 10.27 -30.82 39.87
CA SER A 137 10.48 -30.08 38.63
C SER A 137 9.47 -30.52 37.57
N SER A 138 8.62 -29.60 37.11
CA SER A 138 7.96 -29.69 35.80
C SER A 138 8.35 -28.47 35.00
N GLU A 139 9.20 -28.65 34.00
CA GLU A 139 9.45 -27.62 33.01
C GLU A 139 8.18 -27.44 32.18
N GLU A 140 7.44 -26.36 32.43
CA GLU A 140 6.41 -25.90 31.51
C GLU A 140 7.11 -25.38 30.25
N THR A 141 7.44 -26.32 29.36
CA THR A 141 7.99 -26.04 28.04
C THR A 141 6.95 -25.27 27.24
N SER A 142 6.99 -23.94 27.36
CA SER A 142 6.20 -23.01 26.56
C SER A 142 6.62 -23.15 25.10
N SER A 143 5.97 -24.11 24.42
CA SER A 143 6.20 -24.42 23.01
C SER A 143 5.50 -23.39 22.14
N SER A 144 5.94 -22.13 22.29
CA SER A 144 5.63 -21.05 21.36
C SER A 144 6.22 -21.43 20.01
N SER A 145 5.36 -22.07 19.20
CA SER A 145 5.71 -22.67 17.93
C SER A 145 5.89 -21.56 16.91
N ARG A 146 7.11 -21.00 16.87
CA ARG A 146 7.49 -19.91 15.96
C ARG A 146 7.04 -20.23 14.54
N VAL A 147 6.16 -19.40 13.98
CA VAL A 147 5.66 -19.55 12.62
C VAL A 147 6.78 -19.18 11.66
N VAL A 148 7.44 -20.18 11.07
CA VAL A 148 8.50 -19.96 10.10
C VAL A 148 7.86 -19.51 8.78
N ILE A 149 7.92 -18.21 8.51
CA ILE A 149 7.44 -17.62 7.26
C ILE A 149 8.55 -17.66 6.22
N ASP A 150 8.39 -18.49 5.18
CA ASP A 150 9.29 -18.51 4.03
C ASP A 150 8.95 -17.38 3.06
N LEU A 151 9.76 -16.32 3.07
CA LEU A 151 9.63 -15.18 2.18
C LEU A 151 10.26 -15.41 0.79
N THR A 152 10.93 -16.54 0.57
CA THR A 152 11.52 -16.93 -0.72
C THR A 152 10.54 -17.69 -1.62
N GLN A 153 9.41 -18.14 -1.07
CA GLN A 153 8.36 -18.81 -1.83
C GLN A 153 7.77 -17.89 -2.91
N GLU A 154 7.59 -18.43 -4.12
CA GLU A 154 6.87 -17.74 -5.19
C GLU A 154 5.43 -18.24 -5.33
N TYR A 155 4.53 -17.30 -5.64
CA TYR A 155 3.10 -17.52 -5.81
C TYR A 155 2.65 -16.99 -7.18
N ASP A 156 1.86 -17.77 -7.91
CA ASP A 156 1.29 -17.35 -9.19
C ASP A 156 0.10 -16.41 -8.98
N CYS A 157 0.11 -15.26 -9.66
CA CYS A 157 -0.99 -14.29 -9.66
C CYS A 157 -2.20 -14.73 -10.52
N LEU A 158 -2.12 -15.87 -11.19
CA LEU A 158 -3.25 -16.55 -11.83
C LEU A 158 -4.06 -17.41 -10.85
N GLU A 159 -3.43 -17.87 -9.76
CA GLU A 159 -4.07 -18.67 -8.69
C GLU A 159 -4.40 -17.81 -7.46
N TYR A 160 -3.50 -16.90 -7.07
CA TYR A 160 -3.59 -16.10 -5.85
C TYR A 160 -3.86 -14.61 -6.11
N SER A 161 -4.48 -13.94 -5.13
CA SER A 161 -4.86 -12.52 -5.23
C SER A 161 -3.67 -11.60 -5.00
N CYS A 162 -2.79 -11.48 -6.00
CA CYS A 162 -1.64 -10.59 -5.93
C CYS A 162 -2.05 -9.12 -5.73
N VAL A 163 -1.65 -8.53 -4.61
CA VAL A 163 -1.81 -7.08 -4.34
C VAL A 163 -1.05 -6.30 -5.41
N TYR A 164 -1.60 -5.17 -5.86
CA TYR A 164 -1.07 -4.37 -6.96
C TYR A 164 0.42 -4.05 -6.78
N LYS A 165 1.20 -4.24 -7.85
CA LYS A 165 2.68 -4.14 -7.86
C LYS A 165 3.19 -2.94 -8.67
N GLY A 166 2.30 -2.12 -9.24
CA GLY A 166 2.66 -1.08 -10.22
C GLY A 166 3.43 0.12 -9.67
N PHE A 167 3.31 0.39 -8.36
CA PHE A 167 4.03 1.46 -7.65
C PHE A 167 5.35 1.01 -7.00
N LEU A 168 5.61 -0.31 -6.94
CA LEU A 168 6.81 -0.87 -6.33
C LEU A 168 8.07 -0.48 -7.13
N ASN A 169 9.23 -0.46 -6.48
CA ASN A 169 10.50 -0.21 -7.15
C ASN A 169 10.77 -1.29 -8.22
N LYS A 170 10.54 -0.93 -9.49
CA LYS A 170 10.65 -1.84 -10.65
C LYS A 170 12.04 -2.44 -10.82
N LYS A 171 13.10 -1.74 -10.40
CA LYS A 171 14.49 -2.25 -10.43
C LYS A 171 14.66 -3.35 -9.38
N MET A 172 14.18 -3.15 -8.16
CA MET A 172 14.25 -4.16 -7.10
C MET A 172 13.36 -5.37 -7.41
N LEU A 173 12.16 -5.14 -7.95
CA LEU A 173 11.25 -6.19 -8.42
C LEU A 173 11.84 -7.04 -9.55
N GLY A 174 12.45 -6.40 -10.56
CA GLY A 174 13.17 -7.09 -11.63
C GLY A 174 14.49 -7.74 -11.20
N SER A 175 14.99 -7.45 -9.99
CA SER A 175 16.21 -8.03 -9.42
C SER A 175 15.93 -9.11 -8.36
N GLY A 176 14.66 -9.48 -8.14
CA GLY A 176 14.28 -10.48 -7.13
C GLY A 176 14.48 -10.06 -5.67
N LEU A 177 14.64 -8.75 -5.40
CA LEU A 177 14.94 -8.24 -4.05
C LEU A 177 13.70 -8.11 -3.14
N TYR A 178 12.51 -8.37 -3.66
CA TYR A 178 11.28 -8.47 -2.87
C TYR A 178 10.92 -9.93 -2.61
N GLY A 179 10.84 -10.32 -1.33
CA GLY A 179 10.18 -11.56 -0.92
C GLY A 179 8.68 -11.53 -1.17
N GLN A 180 7.99 -12.63 -0.87
CA GLN A 180 6.53 -12.72 -0.96
C GLN A 180 5.93 -13.25 0.34
N PHE A 181 4.71 -12.85 0.64
CA PHE A 181 3.93 -13.36 1.77
C PHE A 181 2.47 -13.53 1.35
N LEU A 182 1.93 -14.73 1.57
CA LEU A 182 0.52 -15.06 1.36
C LEU A 182 -0.25 -14.89 2.68
N ASP A 183 -1.17 -13.94 2.73
CA ASP A 183 -2.14 -13.84 3.82
C ASP A 183 -3.19 -14.95 3.64
N SER A 184 -3.07 -16.00 4.45
CA SER A 184 -3.97 -17.17 4.39
C SER A 184 -5.40 -16.87 4.80
N ARG A 185 -5.69 -15.66 5.32
CA ARG A 185 -7.03 -15.24 5.76
C ARG A 185 -7.92 -14.75 4.60
N ASP A 186 -7.32 -14.26 3.52
CA ASP A 186 -8.05 -13.74 2.34
C ASP A 186 -7.44 -14.11 0.97
N GLY A 187 -6.29 -14.80 0.96
CA GLY A 187 -5.60 -15.23 -0.26
C GLY A 187 -4.77 -14.14 -0.94
N GLN A 188 -4.52 -13.01 -0.27
CA GLN A 188 -3.74 -11.91 -0.84
C GLN A 188 -2.23 -12.15 -0.74
N VAL A 189 -1.53 -11.98 -1.87
CA VAL A 189 -0.06 -12.08 -1.92
C VAL A 189 0.56 -10.68 -1.92
N TYR A 190 1.23 -10.37 -0.81
CA TYR A 190 2.02 -9.17 -0.59
C TYR A 190 3.47 -9.40 -1.02
N ARG A 191 4.16 -8.35 -1.47
CA ARG A 191 5.62 -8.31 -1.54
C ARG A 191 6.17 -7.84 -0.19
N THR A 192 7.36 -8.32 0.14
CA THR A 192 8.05 -8.00 1.41
C THR A 192 9.48 -7.55 1.12
N VAL A 193 10.04 -6.69 1.97
CA VAL A 193 11.38 -6.13 1.78
C VAL A 193 12.14 -6.08 3.10
N LYS A 194 13.42 -6.45 3.08
CA LYS A 194 14.31 -6.38 4.24
C LYS A 194 15.09 -5.07 4.22
N ILE A 195 14.98 -4.30 5.30
CA ILE A 195 15.66 -3.01 5.48
C ILE A 195 16.34 -3.05 6.86
N GLY A 196 17.66 -2.96 6.87
CA GLY A 196 18.46 -3.23 8.08
C GLY A 196 18.22 -4.65 8.63
N SER A 197 17.89 -4.74 9.91
CA SER A 197 17.47 -5.99 10.56
C SER A 197 16.04 -6.42 10.20
N GLN A 198 15.15 -5.45 10.01
CA GLN A 198 13.70 -5.62 9.94
C GLN A 198 13.20 -6.10 8.58
N THR A 199 12.03 -6.72 8.55
CA THR A 199 11.36 -7.10 7.30
C THR A 199 9.93 -6.57 7.26
N TRP A 200 9.65 -5.74 6.25
CA TRP A 200 8.43 -4.95 6.12
C TRP A 200 7.57 -5.42 4.94
N MET A 201 6.25 -5.24 5.01
CA MET A 201 5.40 -5.33 3.83
C MET A 201 5.69 -4.17 2.86
N ALA A 202 5.85 -4.46 1.57
CA ALA A 202 6.08 -3.45 0.53
C ALA A 202 4.78 -2.81 0.00
N GLN A 203 3.62 -3.35 0.37
CA GLN A 203 2.32 -2.73 0.19
C GLN A 203 1.64 -2.50 1.54
N ASN A 204 0.66 -1.59 1.57
CA ASN A 204 -0.25 -1.47 2.71
C ASN A 204 -1.18 -2.69 2.77
N LEU A 205 -1.57 -3.09 3.98
CA LEU A 205 -2.47 -4.21 4.21
C LEU A 205 -3.84 -3.93 3.55
N ASN A 206 -4.38 -4.91 2.83
CA ASN A 206 -5.66 -4.80 2.11
C ASN A 206 -6.74 -5.77 2.63
N TYR A 207 -6.57 -6.31 3.84
CA TYR A 207 -7.47 -7.28 4.48
C TYR A 207 -8.83 -6.67 4.88
N ILE A 208 -9.93 -7.33 4.53
CA ILE A 208 -11.29 -6.80 4.79
C ILE A 208 -11.72 -7.09 6.24
N SER A 209 -11.54 -6.12 7.13
CA SER A 209 -12.14 -6.10 8.47
C SER A 209 -13.51 -5.41 8.49
N ALA A 210 -14.21 -5.46 9.63
CA ALA A 210 -15.60 -5.03 9.79
C ALA A 210 -15.85 -3.52 9.58
N LYS A 211 -14.89 -2.65 9.90
CA LYS A 211 -14.99 -1.19 9.68
C LYS A 211 -14.03 -0.66 8.62
N SER A 212 -13.06 -1.45 8.13
CA SER A 212 -12.08 -1.03 7.12
C SER A 212 -12.72 -0.49 5.83
N ARG A 213 -12.14 0.57 5.26
CA ARG A 213 -12.69 1.28 4.08
C ARG A 213 -11.66 1.46 2.96
N CYS A 214 -12.16 1.74 1.76
CA CYS A 214 -11.33 2.36 0.72
C CYS A 214 -11.36 3.88 0.92
N TYR A 215 -10.31 4.59 0.48
CA TYR A 215 -10.36 6.05 0.41
C TYR A 215 -11.53 6.50 -0.49
N LEU A 216 -12.36 7.43 0.01
CA LEU A 216 -13.62 7.86 -0.60
C LEU A 216 -14.60 6.72 -0.96
N ASP A 217 -14.49 5.57 -0.30
CA ASP A 217 -15.21 4.31 -0.61
C ASP A 217 -15.00 3.78 -2.05
N GLU A 218 -14.03 4.31 -2.81
CA GLU A 218 -13.74 3.91 -4.19
C GLU A 218 -12.98 2.56 -4.24
N PRO A 219 -13.53 1.48 -4.83
CA PRO A 219 -12.90 0.16 -4.80
C PRO A 219 -11.50 0.11 -5.43
N THR A 220 -11.23 0.95 -6.43
CA THR A 220 -9.90 1.08 -7.03
C THR A 220 -8.88 1.70 -6.08
N ALA A 221 -9.31 2.51 -5.10
CA ALA A 221 -8.40 3.04 -4.09
C ALA A 221 -7.90 1.94 -3.15
N CYS A 222 -8.75 0.96 -2.78
CA CYS A 222 -8.27 -0.21 -2.03
C CYS A 222 -7.21 -1.01 -2.81
N TYR A 223 -7.46 -1.27 -4.10
CA TYR A 223 -6.55 -2.04 -4.95
C TYR A 223 -5.16 -1.39 -5.09
N THR A 224 -5.11 -0.05 -5.17
CA THR A 224 -3.84 0.69 -5.33
C THR A 224 -3.18 1.08 -4.00
N TYR A 225 -3.94 1.40 -2.96
CA TYR A 225 -3.43 2.01 -1.71
C TYR A 225 -3.56 1.13 -0.45
N GLY A 226 -4.15 -0.06 -0.57
CA GLY A 226 -4.61 -0.86 0.58
C GLY A 226 -5.87 -0.27 1.22
N ARG A 227 -6.33 -0.88 2.31
CA ARG A 227 -7.48 -0.36 3.07
C ARG A 227 -7.02 0.63 4.14
N LEU A 228 -7.98 1.41 4.61
CA LEU A 228 -7.87 2.28 5.77
C LEU A 228 -8.59 1.64 6.95
N TYR A 229 -7.96 1.62 8.10
CA TYR A 229 -8.42 0.96 9.32
C TYR A 229 -8.50 1.97 10.46
N TYR A 230 -9.47 1.80 11.35
CA TYR A 230 -9.51 2.54 12.60
C TYR A 230 -8.46 1.98 13.58
N GLN A 231 -7.99 2.80 14.53
CA GLN A 231 -6.92 2.43 15.47
C GLN A 231 -7.16 1.09 16.19
N GLU A 232 -8.42 0.86 16.63
CA GLU A 232 -8.85 -0.39 17.30
C GLU A 232 -8.70 -1.64 16.40
N GLU A 233 -8.88 -1.50 15.09
CA GLU A 233 -8.67 -2.57 14.12
C GLU A 233 -7.19 -2.71 13.78
N ALA A 234 -6.49 -1.57 13.59
CA ALA A 234 -5.08 -1.53 13.22
C ALA A 234 -4.20 -2.37 14.17
N LEU A 235 -4.47 -2.28 15.47
CA LEU A 235 -3.77 -3.01 16.54
C LEU A 235 -3.89 -4.55 16.43
N THR A 236 -4.84 -5.08 15.65
CA THR A 236 -5.15 -6.53 15.58
C THR A 236 -5.28 -7.09 14.16
N VAL A 237 -5.19 -6.25 13.12
CA VAL A 237 -5.51 -6.64 11.74
C VAL A 237 -4.33 -7.26 10.97
N CYS A 238 -3.09 -7.12 11.44
CA CYS A 238 -1.94 -7.81 10.84
C CYS A 238 -2.09 -9.36 10.94
N PRO A 239 -1.61 -10.13 9.95
CA PRO A 239 -1.69 -11.59 9.95
C PRO A 239 -0.70 -12.23 10.92
N VAL A 240 -0.94 -13.47 11.34
CA VAL A 240 -0.04 -14.20 12.28
C VAL A 240 1.39 -14.27 11.75
N GLY A 241 2.38 -13.97 12.62
CA GLY A 241 3.78 -13.80 12.24
C GLY A 241 4.14 -12.39 11.76
N TRP A 242 3.17 -11.47 11.79
CA TRP A 242 3.33 -10.04 11.53
C TRP A 242 2.54 -9.22 12.56
N HIS A 243 3.03 -8.02 12.87
CA HIS A 243 2.32 -7.10 13.76
C HIS A 243 2.34 -5.66 13.24
N LEU A 244 1.57 -4.79 13.91
CA LEU A 244 1.57 -3.36 13.65
C LEU A 244 2.83 -2.74 14.29
N PRO A 245 3.75 -2.15 13.51
CA PRO A 245 5.03 -1.65 14.01
C PRO A 245 4.84 -0.59 15.10
N SER A 246 5.62 -0.69 16.17
CA SER A 246 5.71 0.34 17.20
C SER A 246 6.45 1.58 16.69
N GLY A 247 6.31 2.72 17.37
CA GLY A 247 7.08 3.92 17.04
C GLY A 247 8.59 3.66 17.02
N LYS A 248 9.09 2.80 17.91
CA LYS A 248 10.51 2.41 17.99
C LYS A 248 11.00 1.63 16.76
N GLU A 249 10.11 0.90 16.10
CA GLU A 249 10.48 0.13 14.90
C GLU A 249 10.51 1.02 13.67
N TRP A 250 9.67 2.05 13.62
CA TRP A 250 9.86 3.16 12.69
C TRP A 250 11.15 3.92 12.97
N ASP A 251 11.47 4.22 14.24
CA ASP A 251 12.75 4.86 14.61
C ASP A 251 13.96 4.04 14.13
N VAL A 252 13.93 2.70 14.26
CA VAL A 252 14.99 1.80 13.77
C VAL A 252 15.10 1.79 12.23
N LEU A 253 13.97 1.88 11.51
CA LEU A 253 13.96 2.03 10.05
C LEU A 253 14.57 3.38 9.64
N GLU A 254 14.18 4.45 10.32
CA GLU A 254 14.64 5.83 10.06
C GLU A 254 16.14 5.99 10.37
N ASP A 255 16.63 5.50 11.51
CA ASP A 255 18.05 5.51 11.89
C ASP A 255 18.92 4.72 10.89
N PHE A 256 18.47 3.53 10.46
CA PHE A 256 19.20 2.72 9.48
C PHE A 256 19.32 3.45 8.13
N VAL A 257 18.21 4.02 7.65
CA VAL A 257 18.18 4.78 6.39
C VAL A 257 19.04 6.04 6.48
N ALA A 258 18.92 6.83 7.55
CA ALA A 258 19.73 8.03 7.76
C ALA A 258 21.24 7.72 7.77
N LEU A 259 21.63 6.60 8.38
CA LEU A 259 23.02 6.14 8.45
C LEU A 259 23.56 5.71 7.08
N GLU A 260 22.78 4.94 6.30
CA GLU A 260 23.19 4.47 4.97
C GLU A 260 23.21 5.59 3.92
N LEU A 261 22.32 6.58 4.01
CA LEU A 261 22.34 7.79 3.18
C LEU A 261 23.50 8.73 3.56
N GLY A 262 23.86 8.76 4.85
CA GLY A 262 24.71 9.81 5.42
C GLY A 262 24.01 11.18 5.56
N ASP A 263 22.69 11.22 5.34
CA ASP A 263 21.83 12.40 5.44
C ASP A 263 20.47 12.00 6.02
N SER A 264 20.15 12.53 7.20
CA SER A 264 18.88 12.25 7.88
C SER A 264 17.68 13.01 7.30
N THR A 265 17.91 14.01 6.44
CA THR A 265 16.83 14.82 5.83
C THR A 265 16.20 14.16 4.61
N GLU A 266 16.86 13.18 4.00
CA GLU A 266 16.37 12.44 2.81
C GLU A 266 15.70 11.09 3.13
N VAL A 267 15.51 10.77 4.42
CA VAL A 267 14.96 9.49 4.91
C VAL A 267 13.59 9.20 4.31
N GLY A 268 12.62 10.09 4.49
CA GLY A 268 11.27 9.95 3.95
C GLY A 268 11.27 9.89 2.42
N ASN A 269 12.08 10.70 1.73
CA ASN A 269 12.19 10.69 0.28
C ASN A 269 12.72 9.36 -0.29
N SER A 270 13.61 8.70 0.45
CA SER A 270 14.14 7.37 0.10
C SER A 270 13.16 6.22 0.37
N LEU A 271 12.14 6.45 1.23
CA LEU A 271 11.09 5.50 1.58
C LEU A 271 9.79 5.71 0.77
N LYS A 272 9.54 6.93 0.27
CA LYS A 272 8.44 7.25 -0.65
C LYS A 272 8.58 6.47 -1.95
N SER A 273 7.47 5.92 -2.46
CA SER A 273 7.37 5.22 -3.73
C SER A 273 7.65 6.12 -4.95
N VAL A 274 8.15 5.53 -6.04
CA VAL A 274 8.43 6.23 -7.32
C VAL A 274 7.19 6.71 -8.11
N SER A 275 6.00 6.65 -7.50
CA SER A 275 4.72 7.08 -8.08
C SER A 275 3.68 7.34 -6.99
N THR A 276 2.46 7.74 -7.36
CA THR A 276 1.33 8.18 -6.49
C THR A 276 1.48 9.55 -5.81
N TRP A 277 2.70 10.06 -5.66
CA TRP A 277 2.98 11.42 -5.18
C TRP A 277 2.68 12.49 -6.24
N THR A 278 2.31 13.69 -5.81
CA THR A 278 1.97 14.83 -6.69
C THR A 278 2.93 16.01 -6.57
N GLY A 279 3.79 16.01 -5.54
CA GLY A 279 4.89 16.94 -5.36
C GLY A 279 6.22 16.24 -5.61
N GLU A 280 7.01 16.06 -4.54
CA GLU A 280 8.28 15.36 -4.59
C GLU A 280 8.08 13.85 -4.70
N ILE A 281 8.36 13.33 -5.90
CA ILE A 281 8.31 11.90 -6.22
C ILE A 281 9.44 11.19 -5.46
N GLY A 282 9.07 10.19 -4.65
CA GLY A 282 10.01 9.40 -3.89
C GLY A 282 11.00 8.63 -4.75
N SER A 283 12.18 8.35 -4.18
CA SER A 283 13.25 7.60 -4.85
C SER A 283 13.21 6.10 -4.56
N ASP A 284 12.45 5.66 -3.55
CA ASP A 284 12.20 4.27 -3.14
C ASP A 284 13.47 3.38 -3.10
N LEU A 285 14.58 3.94 -2.60
CA LEU A 285 15.92 3.34 -2.67
C LEU A 285 16.01 2.00 -1.95
N TYR A 286 15.21 1.85 -0.88
CA TYR A 286 15.14 0.67 -0.03
C TYR A 286 13.94 -0.24 -0.35
N GLY A 287 13.12 0.12 -1.35
CA GLY A 287 11.96 -0.67 -1.78
C GLY A 287 10.79 -0.66 -0.81
N PHE A 288 10.79 0.22 0.20
CA PHE A 288 9.69 0.36 1.16
C PHE A 288 8.36 0.70 0.47
N SER A 289 8.41 1.42 -0.64
CA SER A 289 7.25 1.78 -1.45
C SER A 289 6.14 2.43 -0.60
N GLY A 290 6.53 3.44 0.17
CA GLY A 290 5.64 4.30 0.94
C GLY A 290 4.76 5.13 -0.01
N LEU A 291 3.47 4.83 -0.01
CA LEU A 291 2.48 5.48 -0.87
C LEU A 291 2.07 6.85 -0.33
N SER A 292 1.44 7.67 -1.19
CA SER A 292 0.59 8.78 -0.76
C SER A 292 -0.74 8.26 -0.17
N SER A 293 -0.64 7.39 0.84
CA SER A 293 -1.76 6.77 1.56
C SER A 293 -2.59 7.80 2.34
N ARG A 294 -3.55 8.36 1.60
CA ARG A 294 -4.60 9.26 2.08
C ARG A 294 -5.38 8.63 3.23
N TYR A 295 -5.68 9.41 4.25
CA TYR A 295 -6.52 9.02 5.38
C TYR A 295 -8.03 9.15 5.08
N PHE A 296 -8.85 8.63 5.99
CA PHE A 296 -10.26 8.95 6.15
C PHE A 296 -10.43 9.70 7.47
N GLY A 297 -11.10 10.87 7.47
CA GLY A 297 -11.26 11.69 8.67
C GLY A 297 -11.75 13.10 8.34
N ASN A 298 -12.02 13.90 9.38
CA ASN A 298 -12.59 15.25 9.25
C ASN A 298 -11.55 16.39 9.37
N VAL A 299 -10.27 16.07 9.59
CA VAL A 299 -9.16 17.02 9.82
C VAL A 299 -7.94 16.56 9.03
N ASP A 300 -7.14 17.50 8.55
CA ASP A 300 -5.92 17.24 7.77
C ASP A 300 -4.77 16.73 8.66
N VAL A 301 -4.69 15.41 8.80
CA VAL A 301 -3.89 14.65 9.77
C VAL A 301 -2.38 14.98 9.74
N CYS A 302 -1.82 15.28 8.56
CA CYS A 302 -0.43 15.73 8.42
C CYS A 302 -0.29 17.04 7.61
N GLY A 303 -1.35 17.85 7.52
CA GLY A 303 -1.32 19.17 6.88
C GLY A 303 -1.08 19.21 5.36
N GLY A 304 -1.58 18.22 4.60
CA GLY A 304 -1.55 18.28 3.14
C GLY A 304 -1.88 16.97 2.43
N ALA A 305 -1.20 16.72 1.31
CA ALA A 305 -1.12 15.39 0.73
C ALA A 305 0.05 14.63 1.38
N HIS A 306 -0.16 13.39 1.76
CA HIS A 306 0.80 12.59 2.52
C HIS A 306 0.44 11.10 2.45
N GLY A 307 1.32 10.25 2.97
CA GLY A 307 1.01 8.89 3.36
C GLY A 307 0.98 8.75 4.87
N VAL A 308 -0.16 8.34 5.44
CA VAL A 308 -0.31 8.12 6.89
C VAL A 308 -0.31 6.63 7.21
N TYR A 309 0.38 6.28 8.31
CA TYR A 309 0.56 4.93 8.80
C TYR A 309 0.29 4.88 10.32
N TRP A 310 -0.55 3.95 10.76
CA TRP A 310 -0.68 3.68 12.20
C TRP A 310 0.59 3.06 12.78
N THR A 311 0.87 3.36 14.05
CA THR A 311 1.80 2.58 14.88
C THR A 311 1.02 1.83 15.97
N SER A 312 1.65 0.87 16.65
CA SER A 312 1.07 0.20 17.83
C SER A 312 1.22 0.98 19.14
N ASN A 313 1.80 2.19 19.13
CA ASN A 313 1.82 3.08 20.29
C ASN A 313 0.47 3.81 20.43
N ASP A 314 0.09 4.18 21.66
CA ASP A 314 -1.16 4.91 21.92
C ASP A 314 -1.20 6.26 21.19
N TYR A 315 -2.10 6.36 20.22
CA TYR A 315 -2.42 7.56 19.42
C TYR A 315 -1.28 8.10 18.53
N GLU A 316 -0.18 7.34 18.36
CA GLU A 316 0.93 7.72 17.48
C GLU A 316 0.73 7.21 16.05
N TYR A 317 1.00 8.08 15.08
CA TYR A 317 1.01 7.77 13.65
C TYR A 317 2.22 8.42 12.95
N ARG A 318 2.62 7.85 11.82
CA ARG A 318 3.77 8.29 11.01
C ARG A 318 3.29 8.87 9.67
N CYS A 319 3.88 9.98 9.25
CA CYS A 319 3.51 10.73 8.05
C CYS A 319 4.69 10.89 7.08
N LEU A 320 4.58 10.35 5.87
CA LEU A 320 5.44 10.71 4.73
C LEU A 320 4.80 11.90 3.99
N LEU A 321 5.49 13.03 3.90
CA LEU A 321 4.94 14.27 3.33
C LEU A 321 5.23 14.41 1.83
N ASN A 322 4.31 15.03 1.09
CA ASN A 322 4.38 15.17 -0.38
C ASN A 322 5.31 16.31 -0.85
N ASP A 323 5.68 17.23 0.04
CA ASP A 323 6.49 18.44 -0.21
C ASP A 323 7.73 18.53 0.70
N ARG A 324 8.10 17.43 1.35
CA ARG A 324 9.34 17.31 2.14
C ARG A 324 10.00 15.96 1.98
N SER A 325 11.27 15.92 2.34
CA SER A 325 12.10 14.71 2.31
C SER A 325 12.14 13.92 3.62
N ASP A 326 11.66 14.46 4.76
CA ASP A 326 11.66 13.75 6.05
C ASP A 326 10.44 12.84 6.25
N LEU A 327 10.54 11.92 7.22
CA LEU A 327 9.43 11.20 7.84
C LEU A 327 9.15 11.84 9.22
N TYR A 328 7.89 11.95 9.61
CA TYR A 328 7.48 12.61 10.86
C TYR A 328 6.60 11.68 11.71
N SER A 329 6.88 11.60 13.01
CA SER A 329 5.97 11.06 14.02
C SER A 329 5.05 12.16 14.57
N TYR A 330 3.78 11.82 14.78
CA TYR A 330 2.75 12.66 15.37
C TYR A 330 1.94 11.84 16.38
N TRP A 331 1.34 12.53 17.35
CA TRP A 331 0.50 11.92 18.39
C TRP A 331 -0.75 12.76 18.64
N GLU A 332 -1.88 12.10 18.88
CA GLU A 332 -3.11 12.75 19.35
C GLU A 332 -3.30 12.59 20.87
N ALA A 333 -4.12 13.45 21.47
CA ALA A 333 -4.40 13.42 22.90
C ALA A 333 -5.44 12.36 23.32
N TYR A 334 -6.12 11.74 22.36
CA TYR A 334 -7.20 10.77 22.56
C TYR A 334 -7.50 10.00 21.26
N SER A 335 -8.31 8.94 21.36
CA SER A 335 -8.76 8.16 20.20
C SER A 335 -9.57 9.00 19.22
N VAL A 336 -9.22 8.89 17.93
CA VAL A 336 -9.79 9.67 16.82
C VAL A 336 -10.51 8.75 15.83
N ASP A 337 -11.64 9.20 15.30
CA ASP A 337 -12.45 8.51 14.27
C ASP A 337 -11.80 8.62 12.88
N TRP A 338 -10.52 8.25 12.80
CA TRP A 338 -9.70 8.33 11.59
C TRP A 338 -9.34 6.93 11.07
N GLY A 339 -9.36 6.79 9.75
CA GLY A 339 -8.87 5.60 9.05
C GLY A 339 -7.52 5.87 8.41
N MET A 340 -6.48 5.12 8.79
CA MET A 340 -5.14 5.20 8.20
C MET A 340 -4.69 3.86 7.64
N SER A 341 -3.61 3.84 6.85
CA SER A 341 -3.05 2.58 6.36
C SER A 341 -2.33 1.81 7.46
N VAL A 342 -2.38 0.49 7.34
CA VAL A 342 -1.59 -0.46 8.14
C VAL A 342 -0.47 -1.02 7.27
N ARG A 343 0.73 -1.10 7.84
CA ARG A 343 1.97 -1.47 7.15
C ARG A 343 2.74 -2.41 8.07
N CYS A 344 2.43 -3.70 8.01
CA CYS A 344 2.90 -4.66 8.99
C CYS A 344 4.41 -4.95 8.85
N ILE A 345 5.02 -5.27 9.99
CA ILE A 345 6.41 -5.74 10.15
C ILE A 345 6.39 -7.21 10.60
N LEU A 346 7.40 -7.99 10.22
CA LEU A 346 7.55 -9.42 10.56
C LEU A 346 7.99 -9.61 12.01
N ASP A 347 7.52 -10.68 12.67
CA ASP A 347 7.95 -11.06 14.03
C ASP A 347 9.36 -11.70 14.08
N ASP A 348 10.08 -11.57 15.21
CA ASP A 348 11.48 -12.00 15.46
C ASP A 348 11.69 -13.43 16.05
#